data_AF-A0A3D4FKJ4-F1
#
_entry.id   AF-A0A3D4FKJ4-F1
#
_cell.length_a   1.000
_cell.length_b   1.000
_cell.length_c   1.000
_cell.angle_alpha   90.00
_cell.angle_beta   90.00
_cell.angle_gamma   90.00
#
_symmetry.space_group_name_H-M   'P 1'
#
loop_
_entity.id
_entity.type
_entity.pdbx_description
1 polymer ?
#
loop_
_entity_poly.entity_id
_entity_poly.type
_entity_poly.pdbx_seq_one_letter_code
_entity_poly.pdbx_strand_id
1 'polypeptide(L)' 'KENFVEELKIKEPNEVMVYTTVTLNSNIEKITTNLKAPIVINRFSKLGKQIIIDNESYKIKEPIFKEK' A
#
# COMPACT_ATOMS: atom_id res chain seq x y z
N LYS A 1 18.58 4.77 8.00
CA LYS A 1 17.32 4.00 7.99
C LYS A 1 16.19 5.02 7.96
N GLU A 2 15.34 5.01 6.94
CA GLU A 2 14.15 5.86 6.94
C GLU A 2 13.18 5.35 8.01
N ASN A 3 12.80 6.20 8.96
CA ASN A 3 11.84 5.87 10.00
C ASN A 3 10.50 6.54 9.67
N PHE A 4 9.75 5.94 8.73
CA PHE A 4 8.48 6.49 8.28
C PHE A 4 7.44 6.65 9.41
N VAL A 5 7.57 5.90 10.50
CA VAL A 5 6.69 6.03 11.68
C VAL A 5 6.85 7.42 12.30
N GLU A 6 8.09 7.88 12.44
CA GLU A 6 8.40 9.23 12.92
C GLU A 6 8.00 10.31 11.90
N GLU A 7 8.34 10.09 10.62
CA GLU A 7 8.00 11.04 9.54
C GLU A 7 6.49 11.29 9.43
N LEU A 8 5.68 10.24 9.56
CA LEU A 8 4.21 10.31 9.49
C LEU A 8 3.55 10.64 10.84
N LYS A 9 4.34 10.80 11.91
CA LYS A 9 3.88 11.06 13.29
C LYS A 9 2.88 10.03 13.80
N ILE A 10 3.10 8.75 13.47
CA ILE A 10 2.23 7.64 13.88
C ILE A 10 2.52 7.29 15.33
N LYS A 11 1.49 7.35 16.18
CA LYS A 11 1.58 6.94 17.58
C LYS A 11 0.93 5.58 17.83
N GLU A 12 -0.19 5.34 17.17
CA GLU A 12 -1.04 4.17 17.36
C GLU A 12 -1.44 3.60 15.99
N PRO A 13 -1.59 2.27 15.83
CA PRO A 13 -1.97 1.67 14.55
C PRO A 13 -3.31 2.14 13.98
N ASN A 14 -4.26 2.52 14.84
CA ASN A 14 -5.61 2.98 14.44
C ASN A 14 -5.64 4.38 13.77
N GLU A 15 -4.53 5.11 13.82
CA GLU A 15 -4.33 6.37 13.12
C GLU A 15 -4.02 6.16 11.63
N VAL A 16 -3.60 4.95 11.28
CA VAL A 16 -3.02 4.62 9.98
C VAL A 16 -4.08 4.08 9.04
N MET A 17 -4.16 4.66 7.85
CA MET A 17 -4.89 4.13 6.71
C MET A 17 -3.87 3.57 5.71
N VAL A 18 -4.11 2.35 5.24
CA VAL A 18 -3.24 1.67 4.26
C VAL A 18 -4.03 1.45 2.98
N TYR A 19 -3.46 1.91 1.87
CA TYR A 19 -4.03 1.75 0.54
C TYR A 19 -2.99 1.21 -0.43
N THR A 20 -3.47 0.65 -1.53
CA THR A 20 -2.64 0.25 -2.67
C THR A 20 -3.22 0.86 -3.94
N THR A 21 -2.39 1.02 -4.96
CA THR A 21 -2.84 1.49 -6.27
C THR A 21 -3.32 0.33 -7.11
N VAL A 22 -4.36 0.56 -7.91
CA VAL A 22 -4.93 -0.43 -8.83
C VAL A 22 -4.52 -0.07 -10.25
N THR A 23 -3.99 -1.05 -10.98
CA THR A 23 -3.77 -0.97 -12.43
C THR A 23 -4.95 -1.62 -13.12
N LEU A 24 -5.77 -0.78 -13.77
CA LEU A 24 -6.96 -1.22 -14.49
C LEU A 24 -6.61 -1.93 -15.80
N ASN A 25 -7.46 -2.86 -16.20
CA ASN A 25 -7.40 -3.58 -17.45
C ASN A 25 -8.81 -3.80 -18.00
N SER A 26 -8.97 -3.93 -19.32
CA SER A 26 -10.26 -4.24 -19.95
C SER A 26 -10.76 -5.65 -19.60
N ASN A 27 -9.86 -6.61 -19.36
CA ASN A 27 -10.20 -7.88 -18.74
C ASN A 27 -10.07 -7.76 -17.21
N ILE A 28 -11.17 -8.00 -16.49
CA ILE A 28 -11.25 -7.93 -15.03
C ILE A 28 -10.25 -8.84 -14.32
N GLU A 29 -9.96 -10.02 -14.87
CA GLU A 29 -9.00 -10.99 -14.31
C GLU A 29 -7.56 -10.48 -14.35
N LYS A 30 -7.28 -9.50 -15.23
CA LYS A 30 -5.97 -8.88 -15.38
C LYS A 30 -5.82 -7.58 -14.57
N ILE A 31 -6.84 -7.18 -13.82
CA ILE A 31 -6.73 -6.04 -12.89
C ILE A 31 -5.81 -6.44 -11.75
N THR A 32 -4.80 -5.61 -11.50
CA THR A 32 -3.77 -5.88 -10.48
C THR A 32 -3.64 -4.72 -9.51
N THR A 33 -3.07 -4.99 -8.35
CA THR A 33 -2.70 -3.98 -7.36
C THR A 33 -1.22 -4.10 -6.98
N ASN A 34 -0.62 -2.97 -6.59
CA ASN A 34 0.77 -2.93 -6.13
C ASN A 34 0.84 -3.12 -4.61
N LEU A 35 1.12 -4.35 -4.16
CA LEU A 35 1.33 -4.66 -2.75
C LEU A 35 2.75 -4.33 -2.27
N LYS A 36 3.72 -4.17 -3.19
CA LYS A 36 5.12 -3.85 -2.85
C LYS A 36 5.28 -2.40 -2.38
N ALA A 37 4.42 -1.49 -2.84
CA ALA A 37 4.52 -0.07 -2.54
C ALA A 37 3.19 0.55 -2.07
N PRO A 38 2.67 0.19 -0.88
CA PRO A 38 1.45 0.78 -0.34
C PRO A 38 1.61 2.27 -0.02
N ILE A 39 0.46 2.95 -0.02
CA ILE A 39 0.29 4.32 0.46
C ILE A 39 -0.15 4.23 1.91
N VAL A 40 0.65 4.79 2.81
CA VAL A 40 0.40 4.85 4.25
C VAL A 40 0.10 6.28 4.63
N ILE A 41 -1.06 6.52 5.25
CA ILE A 41 -1.55 7.84 5.62
C ILE A 41 -1.88 7.84 7.11
N ASN A 42 -1.33 8.78 7.87
CA ASN A 42 -1.85 9.08 9.20
C ASN A 42 -3.01 10.08 9.07
N ARG A 43 -4.21 9.65 9.44
CA ARG A 43 -5.45 10.44 9.25
C ARG A 43 -5.52 11.68 10.13
N PHE A 44 -4.78 11.71 11.25
CA PHE A 44 -4.76 12.84 12.18
C PHE A 44 -3.69 13.86 11.81
N SER A 45 -2.46 13.41 11.52
CA SER A 45 -1.37 14.31 11.10
C SER A 45 -1.52 14.78 9.65
N LYS A 46 -2.36 14.09 8.85
CA LYS A 46 -2.57 14.32 7.41
C LYS A 46 -1.29 14.15 6.58
N LEU A 47 -0.33 13.41 7.10
CA LEU A 47 0.90 13.05 6.41
C LEU A 47 0.71 11.69 5.74
N GLY A 48 1.22 11.55 4.52
CA GLY A 48 1.19 10.30 3.78
C GLY A 48 2.49 10.05 3.03
N LYS A 49 2.85 8.78 2.89
CA LYS A 49 4.04 8.33 2.15
C LYS A 49 3.73 7.04 1.40
N GLN A 50 4.30 6.89 0.21
CA GLN A 50 4.33 5.60 -0.47
C GLN A 50 5.60 4.86 -0.05
N ILE A 51 5.45 3.69 0.56
CA ILE A 51 6.56 2.97 1.21
C ILE A 51 6.87 1.71 0.41
N ILE A 52 8.12 1.52 -0.01
CA ILE A 52 8.56 0.28 -0.64
C ILE A 52 8.84 -0.75 0.46
N ILE A 53 8.11 -1.86 0.45
CA ILE A 53 8.29 -2.96 1.43
C ILE A 53 9.35 -3.92 0.91
N ASP A 54 10.40 -4.10 1.70
CA ASP A 54 11.44 -5.11 1.44
C ASP A 54 10.99 -6.51 1.88
N ASN A 55 9.94 -7.02 1.22
CA ASN A 55 9.44 -8.38 1.37
C ASN A 55 9.14 -8.96 -0.02
N GLU A 56 9.77 -10.07 -0.37
CA GLU A 56 9.64 -10.71 -1.69
C GLU A 56 8.25 -11.29 -1.95
N SER A 57 7.48 -11.56 -0.90
CA SER A 57 6.11 -12.10 -1.00
C SER A 57 5.14 -11.11 -1.63
N TYR A 58 5.39 -9.81 -1.48
CA TYR A 58 4.54 -8.76 -2.05
C TYR A 58 4.98 -8.41 -3.46
N LYS A 59 4.08 -8.57 -4.42
CA LYS A 59 4.32 -8.28 -5.84
C LYS A 59 3.88 -6.86 -6.20
N ILE A 60 4.54 -6.30 -7.22
CA ILE A 60 4.13 -5.04 -7.86
C ILE A 60 2.82 -5.23 -8.65
N LYS A 61 2.60 -6.43 -9.18
CA LYS A 61 1.39 -6.82 -9.93
C LYS A 61 0.74 -8.03 -9.27
N GLU A 62 0.03 -7.80 -8.17
CA GLU A 62 -0.79 -8.83 -7.54
C GLU A 62 -2.20 -8.82 -8.16
N PRO A 63 -2.70 -9.94 -8.70
CA PRO A 63 -4.08 -10.02 -9.19
C PRO A 63 -5.09 -9.74 -8.08
N ILE A 64 -6.07 -8.85 -8.34
CA ILE A 64 -7.14 -8.55 -7.37
C ILE A 64 -8.18 -9.67 -7.33
N PHE A 65 -8.48 -10.23 -8.50
CA PHE A 65 -9.41 -11.34 -8.65
C PHE A 65 -8.60 -12.61 -8.83
N LYS A 66 -8.77 -13.58 -7.93
CA LYS A 66 -8.22 -14.92 -8.08
C LYS A 66 -9.28 -15.79 -8.76
N GLU A 67 -8.88 -16.59 -9.74
CA GLU A 67 -9.74 -17.63 -10.31
C GLU A 67 -10.22 -18.55 -9.17
N LYS A 68 -11.49 -18.99 -9.27
CA LYS A 68 -12.10 -19.91 -8.30
C LYS A 68 -11.55 -21.31 -8.43
#